data_AF-A0A3M1PIS8-F1
#
_entry.id   AF-A0A3M1PIS8-F1
#
_cell.length_a   1.000
_cell.length_b   1.000
_cell.length_c   1.000
_cell.angle_alpha   90.00
_cell.angle_beta   90.00
_cell.angle_gamma   90.00
#
_symmetry.space_group_name_H-M   'P 1'
#
loop_
_entity.id
_entity.type
_entity.pdbx_description
1 polymer ?
#
loop_
_entity_poly.entity_id
_entity_poly.type
_entity_poly.pdbx_seq_one_letter_code
_entity_poly.pdbx_strand_id
1 'polypeptide(L)'
;MARAFSAEEAHAKAPLPTQAQVADFKPGEVLIKFKRTVGQPQITSVLTSAGIQITQAFNEVSVYLCRITDNESVLKTIEQCQASPDVEYAEPNYIYKASVVPNDPRFSQLFGMTITEADKAWDIQTGSKSVIVGVIDTGVDHGHEDLAANIWHNPGESGGGKENNNVDDDGNGFVDDFQGWDFINNDNDPFDDNQHGTHVSGTIGAVGNNGKGVVGINWSVSIMPLKFLSRDGSGTTDDAVQAIIYATQMGAKVLSNSWGGGGRSQALEDAIRFANDHGVLFVAAAGNDSNDNDRFPTYPANYEVDNVISV
;
A
#
# COMPACT_ATOMS: atom_id res chain seq x y z
N MET A 1 30.92 -15.46 -51.70
CA MET A 1 30.04 -14.33 -52.10
C MET A 1 29.59 -13.61 -50.84
N ALA A 2 30.23 -12.49 -50.52
CA ALA A 2 29.83 -11.62 -49.42
C ALA A 2 28.54 -10.88 -49.84
N ARG A 3 27.46 -11.02 -49.05
CA ARG A 3 26.26 -10.21 -49.21
C ARG A 3 26.53 -8.84 -48.57
N ALA A 4 26.48 -7.80 -49.38
CA ALA A 4 26.47 -6.42 -48.93
C ALA A 4 25.20 -6.17 -48.09
N PHE A 5 25.37 -5.59 -46.90
CA PHE A 5 24.29 -4.92 -46.19
C PHE A 5 24.14 -3.52 -46.80
N SER A 6 22.99 -3.24 -47.41
CA SER A 6 22.61 -1.89 -47.81
C SER A 6 22.15 -1.09 -46.58
N ALA A 7 22.67 0.12 -46.43
CA ALA A 7 22.23 1.10 -45.45
C ALA A 7 20.94 1.80 -45.89
N GLU A 8 20.30 2.46 -44.91
CA GLU A 8 19.14 3.37 -44.99
C GLU A 8 17.74 2.73 -44.86
N GLU A 9 17.45 2.24 -43.66
CA GLU A 9 16.13 2.46 -43.07
C GLU A 9 16.19 3.77 -42.26
N ALA A 10 15.55 4.82 -42.76
CA ALA A 10 15.35 6.05 -42.00
C ALA A 10 14.52 5.71 -40.76
N HIS A 11 15.14 5.71 -39.58
CA HIS A 11 14.41 5.65 -38.31
C HIS A 11 13.50 6.88 -38.26
N ALA A 12 12.18 6.66 -38.34
CA ALA A 12 11.21 7.70 -38.08
C ALA A 12 11.47 8.28 -36.68
N LYS A 13 11.41 9.61 -36.54
CA LYS A 13 11.60 10.28 -35.25
C LYS A 13 10.62 9.68 -34.24
N ALA A 14 11.12 9.34 -33.05
CA ALA A 14 10.29 8.80 -31.99
C ALA A 14 9.13 9.77 -31.71
N PRO A 15 7.87 9.29 -31.66
CA PRO A 15 6.73 10.15 -31.44
C PRO A 15 6.84 10.86 -30.08
N LEU A 16 6.45 12.14 -30.04
CA LEU A 16 6.40 12.90 -28.79
C LEU A 16 5.44 12.21 -27.81
N PRO A 17 5.83 12.04 -26.53
CA PRO A 17 4.91 11.53 -25.53
C PRO A 17 3.73 12.49 -25.39
N THR A 18 2.51 11.96 -25.44
CA THR A 18 1.29 12.76 -25.23
C THR A 18 1.15 13.10 -23.75
N GLN A 19 0.53 14.24 -23.45
CA GLN A 19 0.34 14.78 -22.09
C GLN A 19 -0.44 13.84 -21.14
N ALA A 20 -1.04 12.75 -21.68
CA ALA A 20 -1.81 11.74 -20.95
C ALA A 20 -1.00 10.49 -20.53
N GLN A 21 0.29 10.38 -20.85
CA GLN A 21 1.11 9.18 -20.58
C GLN A 21 2.58 9.50 -20.25
N VAL A 22 2.87 10.58 -19.53
CA VAL A 22 4.29 10.87 -19.22
C VAL A 22 4.70 10.08 -17.98
N ALA A 23 5.36 8.94 -18.20
CA ALA A 23 6.18 8.29 -17.18
C ALA A 23 7.11 9.32 -16.54
N ASP A 24 7.33 9.25 -15.21
CA ASP A 24 8.17 10.22 -14.49
C ASP A 24 9.53 10.40 -15.17
N PHE A 25 9.97 11.64 -15.33
CA PHE A 25 11.27 11.99 -15.89
C PHE A 25 11.92 13.12 -15.10
N LYS A 26 13.25 13.22 -15.17
CA LYS A 26 14.02 14.20 -14.41
C LYS A 26 13.79 15.61 -14.97
N PRO A 27 13.30 16.58 -14.16
CA PRO A 27 13.07 17.94 -14.62
C PRO A 27 14.35 18.60 -15.13
N GLY A 28 14.25 19.33 -16.25
CA GLY A 28 15.37 20.09 -16.82
C GLY A 28 16.42 19.24 -17.54
N GLU A 29 16.17 17.96 -17.78
CA GLU A 29 17.10 17.07 -18.47
C GLU A 29 16.47 16.39 -19.69
N VAL A 30 17.24 16.31 -20.78
CA VAL A 30 16.88 15.63 -22.03
C VAL A 30 18.04 14.75 -22.50
N LEU A 31 17.71 13.63 -23.12
CA LEU A 31 18.67 12.79 -23.84
C LEU A 31 18.56 13.09 -25.34
N ILE A 32 19.68 13.30 -26.00
CA ILE A 32 19.73 13.65 -27.43
C ILE A 32 20.72 12.75 -28.15
N LYS A 33 20.30 12.24 -29.30
CA LYS A 33 21.18 11.59 -30.27
C LYS A 33 21.21 12.39 -31.57
N PHE A 34 22.42 12.73 -32.01
CA PHE A 34 22.65 13.36 -33.30
C PHE A 34 22.95 12.30 -34.37
N LYS A 35 22.58 12.59 -35.62
CA LYS A 35 22.92 11.71 -36.75
C LYS A 35 24.44 11.63 -36.91
N ARG A 36 24.94 10.44 -37.29
CA ARG A 36 26.39 10.18 -37.44
C ARG A 36 27.12 11.11 -38.42
N THR A 37 26.41 11.73 -39.36
CA THR A 37 26.95 12.65 -40.37
C THR A 37 27.16 14.07 -39.85
N VAL A 38 26.74 14.37 -38.62
CA VAL A 38 26.70 15.71 -38.04
C VAL A 38 28.03 16.04 -37.37
N GLY A 39 28.62 17.18 -37.75
CA GLY A 39 29.86 17.69 -37.16
C GLY A 39 29.62 18.53 -35.91
N GLN A 40 30.70 18.80 -35.17
CA GLN A 40 30.67 19.65 -33.96
C GLN A 40 30.01 21.03 -34.15
N PRO A 41 30.18 21.74 -35.28
CA PRO A 41 29.52 23.03 -35.49
C PRO A 41 27.99 22.92 -35.50
N GLN A 42 27.44 21.90 -36.16
CA GLN A 42 26.00 21.66 -36.24
C GLN A 42 25.44 21.23 -34.88
N ILE A 43 26.14 20.36 -34.15
CA ILE A 43 25.78 19.98 -32.77
C ILE A 43 25.68 21.25 -31.90
N THR A 44 26.71 22.10 -31.94
CA THR A 44 26.74 23.36 -31.17
C THR A 44 25.58 24.29 -31.53
N SER A 45 25.22 24.36 -32.83
CA SER A 45 24.07 25.15 -33.29
C SER A 45 22.75 24.67 -32.69
N VAL A 46 22.52 23.34 -32.69
CA VAL A 46 21.30 22.77 -32.10
C VAL A 46 21.24 23.04 -30.60
N LEU A 47 22.33 22.76 -29.88
CA LEU A 47 22.41 22.97 -28.42
C LEU A 47 22.12 24.43 -28.03
N THR A 48 22.73 25.37 -28.77
CA THR A 48 22.53 26.81 -28.53
C THR A 48 21.09 27.23 -28.85
N SER A 49 20.53 26.75 -29.95
CA SER A 49 19.15 27.11 -30.36
C SER A 49 18.07 26.59 -29.43
N ALA A 50 18.32 25.44 -28.78
CA ALA A 50 17.38 24.80 -27.86
C ALA A 50 17.64 25.15 -26.38
N GLY A 51 18.61 26.03 -26.08
CA GLY A 51 18.90 26.46 -24.71
C GLY A 51 19.35 25.30 -23.82
N ILE A 52 20.23 24.44 -24.31
CA ILE A 52 20.69 23.24 -23.60
C ILE A 52 22.21 23.10 -23.62
N GLN A 53 22.76 22.48 -22.58
CA GLN A 53 24.18 22.18 -22.45
C GLN A 53 24.40 20.70 -22.19
N ILE A 54 25.37 20.08 -22.89
CA ILE A 54 25.78 18.71 -22.61
C ILE A 54 26.40 18.65 -21.22
N THR A 55 25.86 17.79 -20.37
CA THR A 55 26.41 17.50 -19.04
C THR A 55 27.13 16.14 -19.01
N GLN A 56 26.74 15.20 -19.86
CA GLN A 56 27.37 13.88 -19.96
C GLN A 56 27.23 13.30 -21.38
N ALA A 57 28.22 12.53 -21.81
CA ALA A 57 28.22 11.83 -23.10
C ALA A 57 28.32 10.30 -22.89
N PHE A 58 27.48 9.55 -23.59
CA PHE A 58 27.45 8.09 -23.67
C PHE A 58 27.98 7.69 -25.06
N ASN A 59 29.30 7.67 -25.20
CA ASN A 59 29.96 7.62 -26.51
C ASN A 59 29.66 6.31 -27.28
N GLU A 60 29.52 5.20 -26.56
CA GLU A 60 29.25 3.86 -27.10
C GLU A 60 27.94 3.81 -27.89
N VAL A 61 26.97 4.64 -27.50
CA VAL A 61 25.65 4.75 -28.14
C VAL A 61 25.43 6.09 -28.86
N SER A 62 26.40 7.00 -28.79
CA SER A 62 26.37 8.35 -29.35
C SER A 62 25.21 9.21 -28.81
N VAL A 63 24.91 9.08 -27.52
CA VAL A 63 23.85 9.82 -26.82
C VAL A 63 24.46 10.85 -25.88
N TYR A 64 23.83 12.00 -25.76
CA TYR A 64 24.22 13.07 -24.84
C TYR A 64 23.11 13.35 -23.85
N LEU A 65 23.46 13.39 -22.57
CA LEU A 65 22.60 14.00 -21.55
C LEU A 65 22.83 15.50 -21.59
N CYS A 66 21.75 16.25 -21.76
CA CYS A 66 21.77 17.69 -21.80
C CYS A 66 20.88 18.27 -20.69
N ARG A 67 21.37 19.34 -20.06
CA ARG A 67 20.59 20.15 -19.12
C ARG A 67 20.02 21.36 -19.84
N ILE A 68 18.74 21.64 -19.61
CA ILE A 68 18.06 22.85 -20.08
C ILE A 68 18.56 24.02 -19.23
N THR A 69 19.17 25.00 -19.89
CA THR A 69 19.69 26.22 -19.25
C THR A 69 18.69 27.35 -19.24
N ASP A 70 17.71 27.26 -20.11
CA ASP A 70 16.67 28.25 -20.29
C ASP A 70 15.43 27.76 -19.53
N ASN A 71 14.55 28.64 -19.05
CA ASN A 71 13.38 28.23 -18.24
C ASN A 71 12.26 27.53 -19.08
N GLU A 72 12.64 26.79 -20.13
CA GLU A 72 11.77 26.06 -21.05
C GLU A 72 11.39 24.68 -20.45
N SER A 73 10.24 24.12 -20.86
CA SER A 73 9.82 22.78 -20.41
C SER A 73 10.54 21.67 -21.17
N VAL A 74 10.77 20.53 -20.51
CA VAL A 74 11.39 19.33 -21.11
C VAL A 74 10.72 18.93 -22.42
N LEU A 75 9.38 18.88 -22.45
CA LEU A 75 8.64 18.48 -23.64
C LEU A 75 8.81 19.47 -24.81
N LYS A 76 8.84 20.77 -24.52
CA LYS A 76 9.04 21.79 -25.57
C LYS A 76 10.47 21.80 -26.09
N THR A 77 11.46 21.60 -25.22
CA THR A 77 12.86 21.42 -25.65
C THR A 77 13.02 20.18 -26.52
N ILE A 78 12.35 19.07 -26.18
CA ILE A 78 12.35 17.87 -27.01
C ILE A 78 11.75 18.17 -28.39
N GLU A 79 10.59 18.83 -28.46
CA GLU A 79 9.96 19.23 -29.72
C GLU A 79 10.90 20.10 -30.59
N GLN A 80 11.55 21.09 -29.98
CA GLN A 80 12.54 21.94 -30.65
C GLN A 80 13.75 21.15 -31.18
N CYS A 81 14.31 20.25 -30.37
CA CYS A 81 15.43 19.41 -30.77
C CYS A 81 15.01 18.47 -31.91
N GLN A 82 13.84 17.85 -31.78
CA GLN A 82 13.27 16.98 -32.80
C GLN A 82 12.87 17.72 -34.08
N ALA A 83 12.75 19.05 -34.11
CA ALA A 83 12.54 19.80 -35.34
C ALA A 83 13.82 19.87 -36.21
N SER A 84 15.01 19.71 -35.62
CA SER A 84 16.27 19.77 -36.35
C SER A 84 16.47 18.57 -37.28
N PRO A 85 16.97 18.76 -38.52
CA PRO A 85 17.35 17.65 -39.39
C PRO A 85 18.60 16.90 -38.90
N ASP A 86 19.37 17.47 -37.98
CA ASP A 86 20.62 16.91 -37.43
C ASP A 86 20.39 15.97 -36.23
N VAL A 87 19.21 16.04 -35.62
CA VAL A 87 18.81 15.21 -34.48
C VAL A 87 18.13 13.94 -34.99
N GLU A 88 18.64 12.79 -34.53
CA GLU A 88 18.06 11.47 -34.76
C GLU A 88 16.86 11.25 -33.84
N TYR A 89 17.04 11.52 -32.54
CA TYR A 89 15.96 11.62 -31.56
C TYR A 89 16.35 12.52 -30.39
N ALA A 90 15.32 13.04 -29.71
CA ALA A 90 15.41 13.62 -28.38
C ALA A 90 14.29 13.05 -27.53
N GLU A 91 14.56 12.77 -26.25
CA GLU A 91 13.61 12.16 -25.32
C GLU A 91 13.86 12.62 -23.88
N PRO A 92 12.88 12.43 -22.97
CA PRO A 92 13.08 12.72 -21.55
C PRO A 92 14.12 11.79 -20.91
N ASN A 93 14.81 12.28 -19.88
CA ASN A 93 15.57 11.40 -18.98
C ASN A 93 14.61 10.72 -18.00
N TYR A 94 14.05 9.57 -18.37
CA TYR A 94 13.07 8.85 -17.56
C TYR A 94 13.64 8.35 -16.22
N ILE A 95 12.79 8.37 -15.18
CA ILE A 95 13.09 7.81 -13.87
C ILE A 95 12.61 6.35 -13.86
N TYR A 96 13.55 5.42 -13.82
CA TYR A 96 13.25 4.00 -13.64
C TYR A 96 13.06 3.66 -12.16
N LYS A 97 12.03 2.88 -11.84
CA LYS A 97 11.75 2.33 -10.51
C LYS A 97 11.89 0.82 -10.55
N ALA A 98 12.41 0.22 -9.48
CA ALA A 98 12.38 -1.24 -9.33
C ALA A 98 10.94 -1.66 -9.03
N SER A 99 10.41 -2.64 -9.76
CA SER A 99 9.09 -3.20 -9.46
C SER A 99 9.23 -4.24 -8.35
N VAL A 100 8.46 -4.06 -7.28
CA VAL A 100 8.41 -4.92 -6.11
C VAL A 100 7.27 -5.92 -6.30
N VAL A 101 7.61 -7.10 -6.82
CA VAL A 101 6.68 -8.23 -6.91
C VAL A 101 6.96 -9.18 -5.74
N PRO A 102 5.97 -9.52 -4.91
CA PRO A 102 6.15 -10.46 -3.80
C PRO A 102 6.56 -11.84 -4.32
N ASN A 103 7.44 -12.52 -3.57
CA ASN A 103 7.88 -13.89 -3.88
C ASN A 103 6.94 -14.99 -3.32
N ASP A 104 5.79 -14.59 -2.78
CA ASP A 104 4.84 -15.46 -2.08
C ASP A 104 4.15 -16.42 -3.08
N PRO A 105 4.18 -17.75 -2.86
CA PRO A 105 3.80 -18.75 -3.87
C PRO A 105 2.37 -18.63 -4.40
N ARG A 106 1.45 -18.09 -3.60
CA ARG A 106 0.04 -17.94 -4.00
C ARG A 106 -0.33 -16.52 -4.46
N PHE A 107 0.62 -15.59 -4.58
CA PHE A 107 0.33 -14.21 -5.00
C PHE A 107 -0.48 -14.13 -6.31
N SER A 108 -0.13 -14.97 -7.28
CA SER A 108 -0.84 -15.04 -8.58
C SER A 108 -2.33 -15.42 -8.49
N GLN A 109 -2.79 -15.95 -7.35
CA GLN A 109 -4.18 -16.32 -7.10
C GLN A 109 -4.98 -15.18 -6.44
N LEU A 110 -4.32 -14.13 -5.96
CA LEU A 110 -4.92 -13.02 -5.21
C LEU A 110 -5.42 -11.93 -6.16
N PHE A 111 -6.50 -12.21 -6.90
CA PHE A 111 -7.06 -11.24 -7.86
C PHE A 111 -7.37 -9.86 -7.24
N GLY A 112 -7.75 -9.84 -5.95
CA GLY A 112 -8.01 -8.64 -5.17
C GLY A 112 -6.82 -7.66 -5.14
N MET A 113 -5.59 -8.18 -5.09
CA MET A 113 -4.37 -7.38 -5.08
C MET A 113 -4.16 -6.67 -6.43
N THR A 114 -4.53 -7.34 -7.53
CA THR A 114 -4.41 -6.76 -8.88
C THR A 114 -5.43 -5.64 -9.10
N ILE A 115 -6.70 -5.86 -8.72
CA ILE A 115 -7.75 -4.85 -8.97
C ILE A 115 -7.63 -3.63 -8.06
N THR A 116 -6.93 -3.76 -6.93
CA THR A 116 -6.60 -2.64 -6.02
C THR A 116 -5.26 -1.99 -6.36
N GLU A 117 -4.57 -2.47 -7.39
CA GLU A 117 -3.24 -1.99 -7.82
C GLU A 117 -2.21 -1.99 -6.67
N ALA A 118 -2.26 -3.03 -5.82
CA ALA A 118 -1.41 -3.14 -4.64
C ALA A 118 0.09 -3.21 -5.02
N ASP A 119 0.41 -3.81 -6.17
CA ASP A 119 1.76 -3.85 -6.75
C ASP A 119 2.35 -2.44 -6.95
N LYS A 120 1.56 -1.50 -7.46
CA LYS A 120 1.99 -0.11 -7.64
C LYS A 120 2.22 0.60 -6.30
N ALA A 121 1.45 0.24 -5.27
CA ALA A 121 1.63 0.80 -3.93
C ALA A 121 2.91 0.28 -3.27
N TRP A 122 3.24 -1.00 -3.46
CA TRP A 122 4.43 -1.64 -2.90
C TRP A 122 5.75 -1.10 -3.48
N ASP A 123 5.72 -0.58 -4.71
CA ASP A 123 6.84 0.18 -5.28
C ASP A 123 7.15 1.48 -4.49
N ILE A 124 6.22 1.96 -3.67
CA ILE A 124 6.36 3.15 -2.83
C ILE A 124 6.62 2.77 -1.37
N GLN A 125 5.77 1.90 -0.81
CA GLN A 125 5.87 1.45 0.58
C GLN A 125 5.15 0.10 0.75
N THR A 126 5.78 -0.82 1.48
CA THR A 126 5.23 -2.15 1.78
C THR A 126 4.65 -2.24 3.19
N GLY A 127 4.83 -1.20 4.02
CA GLY A 127 4.17 -1.11 5.32
C GLY A 127 4.99 -0.42 6.39
N SER A 128 4.41 -0.34 7.59
CA SER A 128 5.15 -0.04 8.81
C SER A 128 4.52 -0.69 10.04
N LYS A 129 5.35 -1.23 10.93
CA LYS A 129 4.96 -1.73 12.25
C LYS A 129 4.36 -0.67 13.17
N SER A 130 4.57 0.61 12.87
CA SER A 130 3.90 1.70 13.61
C SER A 130 2.41 1.82 13.29
N VAL A 131 1.94 1.20 12.20
CA VAL A 131 0.53 1.11 11.87
C VAL A 131 -0.04 -0.12 12.57
N ILE A 132 -0.82 0.13 13.63
CA ILE A 132 -1.55 -0.90 14.36
C ILE A 132 -2.95 -0.99 13.77
N VAL A 133 -3.37 -2.20 13.37
CA VAL A 133 -4.72 -2.50 12.88
C VAL A 133 -5.39 -3.42 13.89
N GLY A 134 -6.44 -2.91 14.56
CA GLY A 134 -7.29 -3.73 15.42
C GLY A 134 -8.22 -4.59 14.59
N VAL A 135 -8.07 -5.91 14.64
CA VAL A 135 -8.97 -6.85 13.98
C VAL A 135 -9.97 -7.36 15.01
N ILE A 136 -11.16 -6.78 14.99
CA ILE A 136 -12.25 -7.07 15.94
C ILE A 136 -13.13 -8.14 15.29
N ASP A 137 -12.89 -9.40 15.63
CA ASP A 137 -13.44 -10.55 14.88
C ASP A 137 -13.48 -11.85 15.74
N THR A 138 -13.35 -13.02 15.13
CA THR A 138 -13.32 -14.34 15.79
C THR A 138 -11.98 -14.70 16.43
N GLY A 139 -11.03 -13.76 16.48
CA GLY A 139 -9.64 -13.99 16.88
C GLY A 139 -8.70 -14.11 15.69
N VAL A 140 -7.42 -14.37 15.96
CA VAL A 140 -6.39 -14.61 14.93
C VAL A 140 -5.51 -15.78 15.35
N ASP A 141 -5.19 -16.69 14.42
CA ASP A 141 -4.08 -17.65 14.61
C ASP A 141 -2.75 -16.88 14.64
N HIS A 142 -2.39 -16.42 15.84
CA HIS A 142 -1.20 -15.62 16.09
C HIS A 142 0.10 -16.42 15.95
N GLY A 143 0.02 -17.75 15.84
CA GLY A 143 1.14 -18.64 15.52
C GLY A 143 1.29 -18.95 14.03
N HIS A 144 0.36 -18.49 13.19
CA HIS A 144 0.36 -18.80 11.76
C HIS A 144 1.64 -18.32 11.07
N GLU A 145 2.22 -19.18 10.23
CA GLU A 145 3.56 -18.94 9.66
C GLU A 145 3.67 -17.69 8.78
N ASP A 146 2.53 -17.21 8.30
CA ASP A 146 2.37 -16.06 7.41
C ASP A 146 1.82 -14.81 8.11
N LEU A 147 1.55 -14.89 9.42
CA LEU A 147 1.00 -13.78 10.22
C LEU A 147 1.80 -13.50 11.49
N ALA A 148 2.45 -14.49 12.09
CA ALA A 148 3.10 -14.37 13.40
C ALA A 148 4.07 -13.18 13.50
N ALA A 149 4.82 -12.89 12.43
CA ALA A 149 5.74 -11.74 12.42
C ALA A 149 5.00 -10.38 12.37
N ASN A 150 3.74 -10.37 11.96
CA ASN A 150 2.83 -9.22 11.90
C ASN A 150 1.87 -9.12 13.08
N ILE A 151 1.87 -10.06 14.03
CA ILE A 151 1.09 -9.92 15.25
C ILE A 151 1.66 -8.80 16.12
N TRP A 152 0.78 -7.93 16.59
CA TRP A 152 1.07 -6.86 17.52
C TRP A 152 1.38 -7.44 18.89
N HIS A 153 2.36 -6.85 19.55
CA HIS A 153 2.72 -7.16 20.92
C HIS A 153 2.52 -5.94 21.81
N ASN A 154 1.79 -6.09 22.91
CA ASN A 154 1.56 -5.00 23.86
C ASN A 154 2.91 -4.58 24.46
N PRO A 155 3.39 -3.33 24.23
CA PRO A 155 4.64 -2.86 24.83
C PRO A 155 4.61 -2.83 26.37
N GLY A 156 3.41 -2.71 26.96
CA GLY A 156 3.20 -2.75 28.41
C GLY A 156 3.50 -4.12 29.04
N GLU A 157 3.13 -5.18 28.32
CA GLU A 157 3.31 -6.59 28.69
C GLU A 157 4.53 -7.25 28.04
N SER A 158 5.39 -6.47 27.36
CA SER A 158 6.55 -7.00 26.65
C SER A 158 7.83 -6.95 27.49
N GLY A 159 8.59 -8.05 27.48
CA GLY A 159 9.94 -8.17 28.02
C GLY A 159 10.00 -8.48 29.50
N GLY A 160 11.12 -9.06 29.94
CA GLY A 160 11.35 -9.34 31.37
C GLY A 160 10.44 -10.43 31.96
N GLY A 161 9.74 -11.20 31.13
CA GLY A 161 8.79 -12.22 31.55
C GLY A 161 7.39 -11.70 31.86
N LYS A 162 7.08 -10.46 31.46
CA LYS A 162 5.76 -9.85 31.60
C LYS A 162 4.71 -10.50 30.72
N GLU A 163 5.13 -11.20 29.66
CA GLU A 163 4.24 -11.77 28.66
C GLU A 163 3.27 -12.83 29.22
N ASN A 164 3.52 -13.34 30.44
CA ASN A 164 2.75 -14.39 31.10
C ASN A 164 3.00 -14.47 32.63
N ASN A 165 3.19 -13.34 33.32
CA ASN A 165 3.47 -13.35 34.75
C ASN A 165 2.20 -13.31 35.63
N ASN A 166 1.02 -13.32 35.00
CA ASN A 166 -0.29 -13.23 35.62
C ASN A 166 -0.49 -11.89 36.36
N VAL A 167 0.08 -10.82 35.81
CA VAL A 167 -0.05 -9.44 36.27
C VAL A 167 -0.50 -8.57 35.09
N ASP A 168 -1.31 -7.55 35.39
CA ASP A 168 -1.58 -6.44 34.49
C ASP A 168 -0.47 -5.40 34.73
N ASP A 169 0.59 -5.47 33.92
CA ASP A 169 1.83 -4.71 34.10
C ASP A 169 1.72 -3.26 33.62
N ASP A 170 0.78 -2.96 32.72
CA ASP A 170 0.50 -1.61 32.25
C ASP A 170 -0.73 -0.95 32.92
N GLY A 171 -1.51 -1.71 33.67
CA GLY A 171 -2.66 -1.25 34.44
C GLY A 171 -3.89 -0.97 33.58
N ASN A 172 -3.99 -1.57 32.39
CA ASN A 172 -5.08 -1.35 31.45
C ASN A 172 -6.34 -2.16 31.77
N GLY A 173 -6.28 -3.06 32.75
CA GLY A 173 -7.38 -3.92 33.18
C GLY A 173 -7.37 -5.33 32.58
N PHE A 174 -6.39 -5.66 31.73
CA PHE A 174 -6.28 -6.91 31.00
C PHE A 174 -4.95 -7.61 31.33
N VAL A 175 -5.03 -8.68 32.12
CA VAL A 175 -3.84 -9.39 32.63
C VAL A 175 -3.14 -10.15 31.50
N ASP A 176 -1.84 -9.94 31.31
CA ASP A 176 -1.02 -10.63 30.31
C ASP A 176 -1.57 -10.52 28.86
N ASP A 177 -2.17 -9.39 28.46
CA ASP A 177 -2.74 -9.13 27.12
C ASP A 177 -1.69 -8.92 26.00
N PHE A 178 -0.58 -9.64 26.10
CA PHE A 178 0.61 -9.50 25.27
C PHE A 178 0.32 -9.56 23.76
N GLN A 179 -0.65 -10.37 23.31
CA GLN A 179 -1.00 -10.54 21.89
C GLN A 179 -2.45 -10.10 21.58
N GLY A 180 -2.99 -9.14 22.34
CA GLY A 180 -4.39 -8.75 22.26
C GLY A 180 -5.24 -9.49 23.30
N TRP A 181 -6.56 -9.51 23.08
CA TRP A 181 -7.51 -9.97 24.10
C TRP A 181 -8.70 -10.74 23.53
N ASP A 182 -9.16 -11.75 24.26
CA ASP A 182 -10.42 -12.45 24.03
C ASP A 182 -11.49 -11.90 24.98
N PHE A 183 -12.37 -11.04 24.46
CA PHE A 183 -13.46 -10.44 25.20
C PHE A 183 -14.59 -11.43 25.49
N ILE A 184 -14.84 -12.40 24.60
CA ILE A 184 -15.97 -13.33 24.76
C ILE A 184 -15.68 -14.41 25.80
N ASN A 185 -14.42 -14.83 25.93
CA ASN A 185 -13.97 -15.76 26.98
C ASN A 185 -13.36 -15.04 28.19
N ASN A 186 -13.05 -13.75 28.05
CA ASN A 186 -12.42 -12.89 29.04
C ASN A 186 -11.06 -13.46 29.52
N ASP A 187 -10.18 -13.72 28.55
CA ASP A 187 -8.81 -14.19 28.77
C ASP A 187 -7.84 -13.59 27.74
N ASN A 188 -6.55 -13.90 27.92
CA ASN A 188 -5.46 -13.36 27.11
C ASN A 188 -5.15 -14.19 25.85
N ASP A 189 -6.04 -15.10 25.45
CA ASP A 189 -5.84 -15.96 24.28
C ASP A 189 -6.85 -15.65 23.16
N PRO A 190 -6.60 -14.63 22.31
CA PRO A 190 -7.46 -14.30 21.18
C PRO A 190 -7.28 -15.25 19.97
N PHE A 191 -7.05 -16.54 20.22
CA PHE A 191 -6.88 -17.54 19.17
C PHE A 191 -8.16 -17.73 18.36
N ASP A 192 -7.99 -17.89 17.04
CA ASP A 192 -9.12 -18.06 16.12
C ASP A 192 -9.57 -19.51 16.00
N ASP A 193 -10.71 -19.84 16.60
CA ASP A 193 -11.36 -21.15 16.49
C ASP A 193 -12.46 -21.21 15.41
N ASN A 194 -12.68 -20.12 14.66
CA ASN A 194 -13.62 -20.04 13.54
C ASN A 194 -12.92 -20.01 12.17
N GLN A 195 -11.75 -19.36 12.08
CA GLN A 195 -10.91 -19.06 10.90
C GLN A 195 -11.25 -17.75 10.16
N HIS A 196 -12.36 -17.08 10.49
CA HIS A 196 -12.77 -15.85 9.80
C HIS A 196 -11.80 -14.69 10.07
N GLY A 197 -11.49 -14.41 11.34
CA GLY A 197 -10.57 -13.34 11.71
C GLY A 197 -9.14 -13.56 11.22
N THR A 198 -8.67 -14.81 11.15
CA THR A 198 -7.38 -15.17 10.53
C THR A 198 -7.39 -14.89 9.03
N HIS A 199 -8.47 -15.22 8.33
CA HIS A 199 -8.62 -14.92 6.91
C HIS A 199 -8.63 -13.41 6.62
N VAL A 200 -9.38 -12.63 7.43
CA VAL A 200 -9.39 -11.16 7.37
C VAL A 200 -7.98 -10.60 7.61
N SER A 201 -7.30 -11.09 8.66
CA SER A 201 -5.93 -10.70 9.00
C SER A 201 -4.92 -10.99 7.89
N GLY A 202 -5.05 -12.14 7.21
CA GLY A 202 -4.24 -12.49 6.05
C GLY A 202 -4.39 -11.51 4.89
N THR A 203 -5.62 -11.06 4.63
CA THR A 203 -5.89 -10.06 3.58
C THR A 203 -5.27 -8.70 3.92
N ILE A 204 -5.34 -8.30 5.20
CA ILE A 204 -4.77 -7.04 5.68
C ILE A 204 -3.23 -7.10 5.64
N GLY A 205 -2.65 -8.15 6.20
CA GLY A 205 -1.23 -8.18 6.51
C GLY A 205 -0.63 -9.55 6.70
N ALA A 206 -0.95 -10.52 5.84
CA ALA A 206 -0.01 -11.63 5.63
C ALA A 206 1.37 -11.07 5.24
N VAL A 207 2.43 -11.63 5.81
CA VAL A 207 3.81 -11.12 5.72
C VAL A 207 4.29 -11.27 4.28
N GLY A 208 4.40 -10.15 3.56
CA GLY A 208 4.84 -10.19 2.17
C GLY A 208 6.33 -10.49 1.99
N ASN A 209 6.64 -11.12 0.86
CA ASN A 209 7.99 -11.45 0.40
C ASN A 209 8.76 -12.39 1.35
N ASN A 210 8.04 -13.26 2.07
CA ASN A 210 8.63 -14.23 2.99
C ASN A 210 8.77 -15.63 2.33
N GLY A 211 8.28 -15.80 1.11
CA GLY A 211 8.33 -17.04 0.33
C GLY A 211 7.30 -18.09 0.77
N LYS A 212 6.25 -17.68 1.49
CA LYS A 212 5.22 -18.56 2.06
C LYS A 212 3.84 -18.10 1.64
N GLY A 213 2.86 -18.98 1.85
CA GLY A 213 1.44 -18.64 1.79
C GLY A 213 1.01 -17.62 0.73
N VAL A 214 0.44 -16.53 1.22
CA VAL A 214 -0.16 -15.41 0.48
C VAL A 214 0.54 -14.11 0.89
N VAL A 215 0.04 -12.97 0.42
CA VAL A 215 0.56 -11.66 0.80
C VAL A 215 -0.61 -10.75 1.14
N GLY A 216 -0.49 -9.99 2.23
CA GLY A 216 -1.48 -8.99 2.62
C GLY A 216 -1.29 -7.69 1.83
N ILE A 217 -2.30 -6.82 1.87
CA ILE A 217 -2.17 -5.46 1.30
C ILE A 217 -1.00 -4.70 1.95
N ASN A 218 -0.79 -4.90 3.26
CA ASN A 218 0.26 -4.25 4.03
C ASN A 218 1.25 -5.30 4.60
N TRP A 219 2.37 -5.50 3.92
CA TRP A 219 3.33 -6.58 4.19
C TRP A 219 3.95 -6.50 5.59
N SER A 220 4.11 -5.28 6.10
CA SER A 220 4.69 -5.00 7.42
C SER A 220 3.73 -4.13 8.20
N VAL A 221 2.89 -4.77 9.00
CA VAL A 221 1.89 -4.11 9.85
C VAL A 221 1.90 -4.76 11.23
N SER A 222 1.27 -4.12 12.20
CA SER A 222 0.99 -4.70 13.51
C SER A 222 -0.51 -5.02 13.59
N ILE A 223 -0.86 -6.29 13.51
CA ILE A 223 -2.23 -6.80 13.63
C ILE A 223 -2.49 -7.06 15.10
N MET A 224 -3.45 -6.35 15.68
CA MET A 224 -3.91 -6.54 17.06
C MET A 224 -5.16 -7.43 17.03
N PRO A 225 -5.04 -8.72 17.40
CA PRO A 225 -6.18 -9.65 17.49
C PRO A 225 -7.11 -9.25 18.63
N LEU A 226 -8.39 -9.06 18.33
CA LEU A 226 -9.42 -8.78 19.34
C LEU A 226 -10.59 -9.71 19.09
N LYS A 227 -10.64 -10.78 19.87
CA LYS A 227 -11.67 -11.81 19.73
C LYS A 227 -12.91 -11.39 20.51
N PHE A 228 -14.02 -11.20 19.81
CA PHE A 228 -15.32 -10.95 20.44
C PHE A 228 -16.42 -11.85 19.85
N LEU A 229 -16.15 -12.52 18.72
CA LEU A 229 -17.01 -13.53 18.14
C LEU A 229 -16.57 -14.93 18.55
N SER A 230 -17.54 -15.77 18.89
CA SER A 230 -17.35 -17.18 19.21
C SER A 230 -16.91 -18.00 17.99
N ARG A 231 -16.63 -19.28 18.23
CA ARG A 231 -16.45 -20.30 17.20
C ARG A 231 -17.56 -20.34 16.15
N ASP A 232 -18.79 -19.99 16.51
CA ASP A 232 -19.94 -19.99 15.61
C ASP A 232 -20.13 -18.64 14.88
N GLY A 233 -19.22 -17.67 15.10
CA GLY A 233 -19.24 -16.36 14.46
C GLY A 233 -20.23 -15.37 15.10
N SER A 234 -20.61 -15.59 16.37
CA SER A 234 -21.56 -14.75 17.10
C SER A 234 -20.93 -14.14 18.35
N GLY A 235 -21.28 -12.89 18.68
CA GLY A 235 -20.82 -12.20 19.88
C GLY A 235 -21.87 -11.20 20.37
N THR A 236 -21.57 -10.51 21.46
CA THR A 236 -22.47 -9.51 22.05
C THR A 236 -22.00 -8.09 21.80
N THR A 237 -22.91 -7.12 21.96
CA THR A 237 -22.59 -5.71 21.75
C THR A 237 -21.62 -5.16 22.79
N ASP A 238 -21.66 -5.65 24.03
CA ASP A 238 -20.74 -5.22 25.09
C ASP A 238 -19.30 -5.67 24.83
N ASP A 239 -19.09 -6.89 24.32
CA ASP A 239 -17.75 -7.35 23.93
C ASP A 239 -17.20 -6.53 22.75
N ALA A 240 -18.04 -6.21 21.76
CA ALA A 240 -17.66 -5.34 20.65
C ALA A 240 -17.29 -3.92 21.12
N VAL A 241 -18.06 -3.35 22.06
CA VAL A 241 -17.77 -2.04 22.66
C VAL A 241 -16.43 -2.06 23.38
N GLN A 242 -16.16 -3.09 24.20
CA GLN A 242 -14.89 -3.23 24.91
C GLN A 242 -13.72 -3.35 23.94
N ALA A 243 -13.85 -4.17 22.89
CA ALA A 243 -12.82 -4.33 21.86
C ALA A 243 -12.48 -3.01 21.15
N ILE A 244 -13.49 -2.20 20.79
CA ILE A 244 -13.27 -0.90 20.14
C ILE A 244 -12.53 0.07 21.07
N ILE A 245 -12.94 0.15 22.34
CA ILE A 245 -12.31 1.02 23.33
C ILE A 245 -10.87 0.58 23.58
N TYR A 246 -10.65 -0.71 23.81
CA TYR A 246 -9.34 -1.30 24.01
C TYR A 246 -8.40 -0.97 22.84
N ALA A 247 -8.80 -1.30 21.60
CA ALA A 247 -7.98 -1.03 20.42
C ALA A 247 -7.57 0.43 20.30
N THR A 248 -8.52 1.33 20.57
CA THR A 248 -8.32 2.78 20.52
C THR A 248 -7.30 3.22 21.57
N GLN A 249 -7.43 2.74 22.81
CA GLN A 249 -6.52 3.07 23.92
C GLN A 249 -5.11 2.49 23.69
N MET A 250 -5.02 1.30 23.10
CA MET A 250 -3.75 0.65 22.74
C MET A 250 -3.12 1.21 21.46
N GLY A 251 -3.72 2.25 20.87
CA GLY A 251 -3.11 3.07 19.83
C GLY A 251 -3.33 2.58 18.40
N ALA A 252 -4.32 1.70 18.18
CA ALA A 252 -4.76 1.32 16.84
C ALA A 252 -5.00 2.55 15.96
N LYS A 253 -4.62 2.46 14.68
CA LYS A 253 -4.86 3.51 13.67
C LYS A 253 -6.08 3.20 12.82
N VAL A 254 -6.39 1.91 12.67
CA VAL A 254 -7.53 1.41 11.91
C VAL A 254 -8.15 0.26 12.68
N LEU A 255 -9.48 0.23 12.73
CA LEU A 255 -10.27 -0.91 13.21
C LEU A 255 -10.91 -1.58 12.00
N SER A 256 -10.71 -2.89 11.86
CA SER A 256 -11.33 -3.72 10.83
C SER A 256 -12.46 -4.52 11.44
N ASN A 257 -13.69 -4.29 10.95
CA ASN A 257 -14.92 -4.83 11.53
C ASN A 257 -15.72 -5.57 10.45
N SER A 258 -15.37 -6.84 10.21
CA SER A 258 -15.97 -7.70 9.19
C SER A 258 -17.22 -8.44 9.69
N TRP A 259 -18.07 -7.73 10.43
CA TRP A 259 -19.25 -8.30 11.10
C TRP A 259 -20.42 -7.32 11.05
N GLY A 260 -21.63 -7.83 11.28
CA GLY A 260 -22.86 -7.06 11.29
C GLY A 260 -24.07 -7.89 11.68
N GLY A 261 -25.27 -7.42 11.34
CA GLY A 261 -26.52 -8.15 11.58
C GLY A 261 -27.20 -7.86 12.93
N GLY A 262 -26.63 -6.97 13.75
CA GLY A 262 -27.27 -6.44 14.95
C GLY A 262 -28.24 -5.27 14.67
N GLY A 263 -28.99 -4.86 15.70
CA GLY A 263 -29.76 -3.60 15.67
C GLY A 263 -28.91 -2.38 16.03
N ARG A 264 -29.46 -1.17 15.82
CA ARG A 264 -28.81 0.08 16.26
C ARG A 264 -28.61 0.05 17.78
N SER A 265 -27.39 0.32 18.22
CA SER A 265 -27.02 0.44 19.64
C SER A 265 -26.33 1.77 19.89
N GLN A 266 -26.84 2.53 20.86
CA GLN A 266 -26.22 3.80 21.23
C GLN A 266 -24.83 3.58 21.86
N ALA A 267 -24.66 2.53 22.67
CA ALA A 267 -23.37 2.23 23.29
C ALA A 267 -22.29 1.88 22.25
N LEU A 268 -22.68 1.17 21.19
CA LEU A 268 -21.76 0.86 20.09
C LEU A 268 -21.41 2.12 19.28
N GLU A 269 -22.40 2.97 19.01
CA GLU A 269 -22.14 4.27 18.36
C GLU A 269 -21.21 5.15 19.21
N ASP A 270 -21.40 5.20 20.53
CA ASP A 270 -20.58 5.98 21.44
C ASP A 270 -19.13 5.45 21.46
N ALA A 271 -18.92 4.13 21.38
CA ALA A 271 -17.59 3.53 21.24
C ALA A 271 -16.92 3.88 19.90
N ILE A 272 -17.68 3.90 18.80
CA ILE A 272 -17.18 4.33 17.48
C ILE A 272 -16.83 5.83 17.49
N ARG A 273 -17.65 6.67 18.15
CA ARG A 273 -17.35 8.09 18.37
C ARG A 273 -16.11 8.29 19.24
N PHE A 274 -15.92 7.46 20.25
CA PHE A 274 -14.68 7.45 21.03
C PHE A 274 -13.45 7.16 20.14
N ALA A 275 -13.53 6.16 19.26
CA ALA A 275 -12.48 5.88 18.27
C ALA A 275 -12.24 7.07 17.33
N ASN A 276 -13.32 7.73 16.86
CA ASN A 276 -13.26 8.94 16.02
C ASN A 276 -12.51 10.08 16.71
N ASP A 277 -12.84 10.36 17.97
CA ASP A 277 -12.25 11.45 18.75
C ASP A 277 -10.75 11.24 19.03
N HIS A 278 -10.28 9.99 18.90
CA HIS A 278 -8.87 9.60 19.00
C HIS A 278 -8.18 9.46 17.64
N GLY A 279 -8.86 9.83 16.54
CA GLY A 279 -8.31 9.79 15.18
C GLY A 279 -8.12 8.38 14.64
N VAL A 280 -8.92 7.41 15.11
CA VAL A 280 -8.88 6.02 14.65
C VAL A 280 -9.92 5.81 13.56
N LEU A 281 -9.51 5.26 12.43
CA LEU A 281 -10.40 4.92 11.32
C LEU A 281 -11.23 3.67 11.66
N PHE A 282 -12.53 3.69 11.37
CA PHE A 282 -13.43 2.54 11.60
C PHE A 282 -13.93 1.99 10.27
N VAL A 283 -13.44 0.83 9.84
CA VAL A 283 -13.86 0.19 8.58
C VAL A 283 -14.86 -0.92 8.90
N ALA A 284 -16.04 -0.88 8.29
CA ALA A 284 -17.15 -1.76 8.56
C ALA A 284 -17.67 -2.42 7.28
N ALA A 285 -17.98 -3.71 7.33
CA ALA A 285 -18.62 -4.41 6.22
C ALA A 285 -20.08 -3.95 6.03
N ALA A 286 -20.48 -3.73 4.77
CA ALA A 286 -21.82 -3.31 4.36
C ALA A 286 -22.87 -4.42 4.49
N GLY A 287 -22.47 -5.65 4.81
CA GLY A 287 -23.34 -6.82 4.94
C GLY A 287 -23.48 -7.63 3.65
N ASN A 288 -23.99 -8.86 3.79
CA ASN A 288 -23.95 -9.89 2.74
C ASN A 288 -25.33 -10.24 2.15
N ASP A 289 -26.38 -9.53 2.56
CA ASP A 289 -27.77 -9.87 2.24
C ASP A 289 -28.29 -9.21 0.94
N SER A 290 -27.41 -8.49 0.22
CA SER A 290 -27.78 -7.71 -0.98
C SER A 290 -28.92 -6.68 -0.74
N ASN A 291 -29.03 -6.20 0.50
CA ASN A 291 -30.03 -5.22 0.90
C ASN A 291 -29.62 -3.79 0.51
N ASP A 292 -30.64 -2.95 0.31
CA ASP A 292 -30.47 -1.51 0.17
C ASP A 292 -30.33 -0.88 1.56
N ASN A 293 -29.10 -0.59 1.96
CA ASN A 293 -28.77 -0.07 3.30
C ASN A 293 -29.29 1.36 3.53
N ASP A 294 -29.65 2.11 2.49
CA ASP A 294 -30.32 3.41 2.63
C ASP A 294 -31.77 3.25 3.09
N ARG A 295 -32.36 2.08 2.85
CA ARG A 295 -33.73 1.74 3.25
C ARG A 295 -33.79 0.84 4.46
N PHE A 296 -32.84 -0.08 4.59
CA PHE A 296 -32.75 -1.06 5.66
C PHE A 296 -31.35 -1.00 6.29
N PRO A 297 -31.11 -0.07 7.23
CA PRO A 297 -29.79 0.12 7.81
C PRO A 297 -29.25 -1.16 8.44
N THR A 298 -27.96 -1.43 8.19
CA THR A 298 -27.18 -2.47 8.86
C THR A 298 -26.13 -1.84 9.75
N TYR A 299 -25.86 -2.45 10.90
CA TYR A 299 -24.90 -1.91 11.86
C TYR A 299 -23.73 -2.90 12.02
N PRO A 300 -22.49 -2.40 12.07
CA PRO A 300 -22.11 -1.00 12.30
C PRO A 300 -21.98 -0.10 11.04
N ALA A 301 -22.12 -0.61 9.82
CA ALA A 301 -21.86 0.15 8.59
C ALA A 301 -22.70 1.43 8.39
N ASN A 302 -23.92 1.51 8.91
CA ASN A 302 -24.79 2.69 8.80
C ASN A 302 -24.70 3.66 9.99
N TYR A 303 -23.72 3.54 10.89
CA TYR A 303 -23.51 4.60 11.88
C TYR A 303 -23.00 5.88 11.21
N GLU A 304 -23.69 7.00 11.46
CA GLU A 304 -23.30 8.32 10.97
C GLU A 304 -22.24 8.94 11.91
N VAL A 305 -21.02 8.41 11.83
CA VAL A 305 -19.82 8.92 12.50
C VAL A 305 -18.73 9.13 11.45
N ASP A 306 -18.05 10.28 11.51
CA ASP A 306 -17.15 10.75 10.45
C ASP A 306 -16.00 9.79 10.10
N ASN A 307 -15.55 8.97 11.05
CA ASN A 307 -14.49 7.97 10.85
C ASN A 307 -14.98 6.63 10.27
N VAL A 308 -16.27 6.46 10.00
CA VAL A 308 -16.82 5.19 9.49
C VAL A 308 -16.69 5.12 7.97
N ILE A 309 -16.04 4.06 7.49
CA ILE A 309 -16.07 3.66 6.08
C ILE A 309 -16.85 2.35 5.97
N SER A 310 -17.98 2.40 5.28
CA SER A 310 -18.75 1.20 4.88
C SER A 310 -18.19 0.62 3.60
N VAL A 311 -17.89 -0.69 3.58
CA VAL A 311 -17.30 -1.41 2.44
C VAL A 311 -18.13 -2.61 2.03
#